data_AF-A0A7V3SNX0-F1
#
_entry.id   AF-A0A7V3SNX0-F1
#
_cell.length_a   1.000
_cell.length_b   1.000
_cell.length_c   1.000
_cell.angle_alpha   90.00
_cell.angle_beta   90.00
_cell.angle_gamma   90.00
#
_symmetry.space_group_name_H-M   'P 1'
#
loop_
_entity.id
_entity.type
_entity.pdbx_description
1 polymer ?
#
loop_
_entity_poly.entity_id
_entity_poly.type
_entity_poly.pdbx_seq_one_letter_code
_entity_poly.pdbx_strand_id
1 'polypeptide(L)'
;MIKPFNLAESLRSVPAEEQATLAALLDSMHITRFLRFPLPTRETISQDIEEAAKHFRSVSGEERVRFLRNEIARRLDAPAYVSDEGLTAMLLQSVASKYGIASDLPPLTVCREILLKGVTELIKQYLQAYANADEIKRREMDAQLQQGLRSLSPEMLQQLRDMAGAEHLTAESVREVMQTFIAGGGTLLFVNSLGFSAYIALSVLIHTVFTTVLGITLPFGVYTAASSVLSVLTGPVGWLALASLVVSWSAFKGRQLNQQLLSMALLTALLRWWQDAKESGEDVQNVMLPQPVETLPAQIQQQTTQLQQLQRKHHEVSHQLKEIQQRVEGLRRNLEREKARVHDAVGQSQQHRDRAEQVHLALRSANDLVSRLRQAVASEEQENEILRMQLAHAVQRLEQLESEYQAALQLAEEMERKAVEAQEQLQKMEEESSEQIRQLIEKKNEMEVNLKVVTTMLDELKAQRKTDFTRRFERLMPNLLFHEKALGWFAEQTNQEVLLAAEKTLLDIHYSAYPAGGWKRIHGTRCEETRFAGDYRIYFEVSGSYKTILTIGHKNTQTQDILWLLQRYRA
;
A
#
# COMPACT_ATOMS: atom_id res chain seq x y z
N MET A 1 9.50 32.35 8.62
CA MET A 1 9.24 31.82 9.98
C MET A 1 7.74 31.94 10.18
N ILE A 2 7.02 30.85 10.41
CA ILE A 2 5.54 30.86 10.46
C ILE A 2 5.09 31.61 11.71
N LYS A 3 4.19 32.57 11.55
CA LYS A 3 3.62 33.27 12.69
C LYS A 3 2.78 32.29 13.53
N PRO A 4 3.03 32.16 14.85
CA PRO A 4 2.23 31.27 15.69
C PRO A 4 0.76 31.72 15.67
N PHE A 5 -0.16 30.76 15.71
CA PHE A 5 -1.59 31.05 15.83
C PHE A 5 -1.85 31.82 17.13
N ASN A 6 -2.49 32.98 17.03
CA ASN A 6 -2.92 33.80 18.15
C ASN A 6 -4.40 34.14 17.99
N LEU A 7 -5.22 33.75 18.96
CA LEU A 7 -6.67 33.92 18.89
C LEU A 7 -7.09 35.39 18.73
N ALA A 8 -6.54 36.29 19.55
CA ALA A 8 -6.95 37.70 19.57
C ALA A 8 -6.59 38.41 18.26
N GLU A 9 -5.41 38.12 17.72
CA GLU A 9 -4.99 38.66 16.43
C GLU A 9 -5.83 38.11 15.28
N SER A 10 -6.08 36.80 15.27
CA SER A 10 -6.89 36.14 14.24
C SER A 10 -8.33 36.64 14.24
N LEU A 11 -8.89 36.93 15.42
CA LEU A 11 -10.23 37.51 15.52
C LEU A 11 -10.30 38.94 14.96
N ARG A 12 -9.22 39.74 15.06
CA ARG A 12 -9.19 41.10 14.49
C ARG A 12 -9.22 41.09 12.97
N SER A 13 -8.64 40.08 12.34
CA SER A 13 -8.64 39.95 10.88
C SER A 13 -9.95 39.38 10.32
N VAL A 14 -10.84 38.82 11.15
CA VAL A 14 -12.18 38.36 10.72
C VAL A 14 -13.03 39.56 10.23
N PRO A 15 -13.76 39.43 9.11
CA PRO A 15 -14.69 40.47 8.64
C PRO A 15 -15.67 40.95 9.71
N ALA A 16 -16.03 42.24 9.66
CA ALA A 16 -16.89 42.88 10.66
C ALA A 16 -18.26 42.20 10.82
N GLU A 17 -18.84 41.72 9.72
CA GLU A 17 -20.13 41.02 9.73
C GLU A 17 -20.05 39.66 10.45
N GLU A 18 -18.97 38.92 10.24
CA GLU A 18 -18.72 37.63 10.87
C GLU A 18 -18.38 37.79 12.35
N GLN A 19 -17.56 38.79 12.71
CA GLN A 19 -17.30 39.16 14.11
C GLN A 19 -18.60 39.48 14.85
N ALA A 20 -19.46 40.30 14.24
CA ALA A 20 -20.73 40.71 14.83
C ALA A 20 -21.66 39.51 15.04
N THR A 21 -21.66 38.57 14.11
CA THR A 21 -22.54 37.41 14.19
C THR A 21 -22.01 36.34 15.15
N LEU A 22 -20.69 36.13 15.22
CA LEU A 22 -20.07 35.29 16.24
C LEU A 22 -20.30 35.86 17.65
N ALA A 23 -20.25 37.19 17.81
CA ALA A 23 -20.54 37.85 19.07
C ALA A 23 -22.01 37.68 19.47
N ALA A 24 -22.93 37.87 18.52
CA ALA A 24 -24.36 37.65 18.72
C ALA A 24 -24.70 36.21 19.13
N LEU A 25 -24.06 35.22 18.50
CA LEU A 25 -24.20 33.81 18.86
C LEU A 25 -23.72 33.52 20.29
N LEU A 26 -22.53 34.02 20.64
CA LEU A 26 -21.95 33.78 21.96
C LEU A 26 -22.73 34.50 23.08
N ASP A 27 -23.30 35.67 22.79
CA ASP A 27 -24.15 36.43 23.73
C ASP A 27 -25.53 35.78 23.96
N SER A 28 -26.20 35.40 22.86
CA SER A 28 -27.56 34.85 22.89
C SER A 28 -27.60 33.43 23.47
N MET A 29 -26.59 32.61 23.19
CA MET A 29 -26.54 31.19 23.58
C MET A 29 -25.82 30.96 24.91
N HIS A 30 -26.15 31.79 25.91
CA HIS A 30 -25.69 31.60 27.28
C HIS A 30 -26.67 30.68 28.04
N ILE A 31 -26.17 29.60 28.66
CA ILE A 31 -26.99 28.55 29.32
C ILE A 31 -27.96 29.13 30.36
N THR A 32 -27.61 30.26 30.97
CA THR A 32 -28.44 30.94 31.98
C THR A 32 -29.69 31.63 31.42
N ARG A 33 -29.76 31.93 30.11
CA ARG A 33 -30.95 32.49 29.45
C ARG A 33 -32.05 31.44 29.30
N PHE A 34 -31.67 30.19 29.00
CA PHE A 34 -32.60 29.06 28.83
C PHE A 34 -33.22 28.53 30.13
N LEU A 35 -32.73 28.98 31.28
CA LEU A 35 -33.23 28.58 32.60
C LEU A 35 -34.27 29.56 33.19
N ARG A 36 -34.51 30.72 32.56
CA ARG A 36 -35.28 31.83 33.16
C ARG A 36 -36.59 32.20 32.48
N PHE A 37 -36.98 31.57 31.36
CA PHE A 37 -38.15 31.96 30.56
C PHE A 37 -38.86 30.73 29.97
N PRO A 38 -40.13 30.83 29.49
CA PRO A 38 -40.79 29.72 28.79
C PRO A 38 -39.92 29.21 27.64
N LEU A 39 -40.02 27.90 27.37
CA LEU A 39 -39.20 27.20 26.37
C LEU A 39 -39.16 28.00 25.06
N PRO A 40 -37.99 28.52 24.66
CA PRO A 40 -37.91 29.36 23.49
C PRO A 40 -38.20 28.54 22.23
N THR A 41 -38.97 29.11 21.31
CA THR A 41 -39.25 28.52 19.99
C THR A 41 -38.10 28.78 19.02
N ARG A 42 -38.05 28.05 17.90
CA ARG A 42 -37.06 28.29 16.83
C ARG A 42 -37.07 29.74 16.35
N GLU A 43 -38.25 30.34 16.25
CA GLU A 43 -38.44 31.70 15.74
C GLU A 43 -37.92 32.75 16.71
N THR A 44 -38.17 32.58 18.02
CA THR A 44 -37.71 33.51 19.06
C THR A 44 -36.19 33.51 19.20
N ILE A 45 -35.53 32.34 19.13
CA ILE A 45 -34.06 32.26 19.19
C ILE A 45 -33.41 32.96 18.00
N SER A 46 -34.01 32.82 16.82
CA SER A 46 -33.50 33.47 15.62
C SER A 46 -33.63 34.99 15.67
N GLN A 47 -34.75 35.49 16.19
CA GLN A 47 -34.98 36.92 16.37
C GLN A 47 -33.97 37.50 17.37
N ASP A 48 -33.76 36.84 18.51
CA ASP A 48 -32.78 37.28 19.53
C ASP A 48 -31.36 37.37 18.96
N ILE A 49 -30.97 36.42 18.12
CA ILE A 49 -29.65 36.41 17.48
C ILE A 49 -29.54 37.50 16.42
N GLU A 50 -30.59 37.73 15.63
CA GLU A 50 -30.61 38.79 14.62
C GLU A 50 -30.56 40.19 15.25
N GLU A 51 -31.27 40.40 16.37
CA GLU A 51 -31.22 41.63 17.16
C GLU A 51 -29.84 41.85 17.77
N ALA A 52 -29.25 40.83 18.38
CA ALA A 52 -27.89 40.90 18.90
C ALA A 52 -26.88 41.16 17.77
N ALA A 53 -27.05 40.57 16.59
CA ALA A 53 -26.18 40.81 15.43
C ALA A 53 -26.30 42.26 14.94
N LYS A 54 -27.52 42.83 14.89
CA LYS A 54 -27.73 44.25 14.58
C LYS A 54 -27.02 45.15 15.59
N HIS A 55 -27.08 44.82 16.87
CA HIS A 55 -26.34 45.54 17.91
C HIS A 55 -24.82 45.48 17.67
N PHE A 56 -24.23 44.30 17.52
CA PHE A 56 -22.78 44.17 17.35
C PHE A 56 -22.27 44.73 16.02
N ARG A 57 -23.10 44.84 14.98
CA ARG A 57 -22.75 45.56 13.73
C ARG A 57 -22.49 47.06 13.98
N SER A 58 -23.14 47.66 14.97
CA SER A 58 -22.98 49.09 15.33
C SER A 58 -21.80 49.38 16.27
N VAL A 59 -21.22 48.33 16.87
CA VAL A 59 -20.09 48.40 17.82
C VAL A 59 -18.76 48.46 17.07
N SER A 60 -17.71 49.05 17.64
CA SER A 60 -16.39 49.09 16.99
C SER A 60 -15.74 47.70 16.89
N GLY A 61 -14.81 47.50 15.94
CA GLY A 61 -14.11 46.21 15.77
C GLY A 61 -13.32 45.78 17.01
N GLU A 62 -12.62 46.72 17.66
CA GLU A 62 -11.88 46.45 18.90
C GLU A 62 -12.80 46.03 20.06
N GLU A 63 -13.98 46.65 20.18
CA GLU A 63 -14.96 46.28 21.20
C GLU A 63 -15.59 44.90 20.92
N ARG A 64 -15.86 44.56 19.66
CA ARG A 64 -16.31 43.22 19.28
C ARG A 64 -15.27 42.15 19.63
N VAL A 65 -14.00 42.37 19.26
CA VAL A 65 -12.92 41.42 19.57
C VAL A 65 -12.72 41.28 21.07
N ARG A 66 -12.80 42.39 21.82
CA ARG A 66 -12.74 42.36 23.30
C ARG A 66 -13.90 41.56 23.89
N PHE A 67 -15.11 41.73 23.37
CA PHE A 67 -16.27 40.94 23.80
C PHE A 67 -16.05 39.44 23.53
N LEU A 68 -15.69 39.08 22.29
CA LEU A 68 -15.44 37.69 21.88
C LEU A 68 -14.37 37.03 22.77
N ARG A 69 -13.26 37.73 23.00
CA ARG A 69 -12.18 37.27 23.87
C ARG A 69 -12.67 37.00 25.29
N ASN A 70 -13.40 37.94 25.88
CA ASN A 70 -13.88 37.82 27.26
C ASN A 70 -14.92 36.69 27.41
N GLU A 71 -15.77 36.52 26.41
CA GLU A 71 -16.79 35.47 26.41
C GLU A 71 -16.17 34.08 26.20
N ILE A 72 -15.15 33.95 25.35
CA ILE A 72 -14.36 32.71 25.22
C ILE A 72 -13.63 32.39 26.53
N ALA A 73 -13.00 33.39 27.17
CA ALA A 73 -12.32 33.22 28.46
C ALA A 73 -13.30 32.76 29.56
N ARG A 74 -14.48 33.37 29.63
CA ARG A 74 -15.56 32.98 30.55
C ARG A 74 -15.99 31.52 30.32
N ARG A 75 -16.17 31.13 29.06
CA ARG A 75 -16.63 29.77 28.68
C ARG A 75 -15.58 28.67 28.88
N LEU A 76 -14.31 29.05 28.98
CA LEU A 76 -13.19 28.16 29.31
C LEU A 76 -12.85 28.15 30.80
N ASP A 77 -13.63 28.87 31.64
CA ASP A 77 -13.33 29.09 33.05
C ASP A 77 -11.89 29.62 33.27
N ALA A 78 -11.44 30.50 32.37
CA ALA A 78 -10.09 31.05 32.41
C ALA A 78 -9.89 32.04 33.57
N PRO A 79 -8.66 32.15 34.12
CA PRO A 79 -8.35 33.14 35.16
C PRO A 79 -8.69 34.58 34.73
N ALA A 80 -9.03 35.44 35.70
CA ALA A 80 -9.38 36.84 35.45
C ALA A 80 -8.30 37.62 34.67
N TYR A 81 -7.04 37.23 34.82
CA TYR A 81 -5.90 37.76 34.06
C TYR A 81 -5.22 36.63 33.28
N VAL A 82 -5.80 36.25 32.15
CA VAL A 82 -5.21 35.29 31.20
C VAL A 82 -4.56 36.04 30.03
N SER A 83 -3.33 35.68 29.65
CA SER A 83 -2.68 36.21 28.45
C SER A 83 -3.33 35.66 27.18
N ASP A 84 -3.11 36.32 26.05
CA ASP A 84 -3.68 35.86 24.77
C ASP A 84 -3.08 34.51 24.34
N GLU A 85 -1.80 34.24 24.64
CA GLU A 85 -1.22 32.92 24.40
C GLU A 85 -1.82 31.86 25.31
N GLY A 86 -2.02 32.17 26.60
CA GLY A 86 -2.65 31.27 27.56
C GLY A 86 -4.08 30.91 27.17
N LEU A 87 -4.87 31.91 26.76
CA LEU A 87 -6.24 31.71 26.30
C LEU A 87 -6.28 30.88 25.00
N THR A 88 -5.34 31.13 24.08
CA THR A 88 -5.20 30.36 22.83
C THR A 88 -4.88 28.89 23.12
N ALA A 89 -3.95 28.61 24.02
CA ALA A 89 -3.59 27.25 24.42
C ALA A 89 -4.76 26.50 25.08
N MET A 90 -5.48 27.17 25.99
CA MET A 90 -6.67 26.60 26.63
C MET A 90 -7.79 26.28 25.62
N LEU A 91 -8.02 27.18 24.65
CA LEU A 91 -9.00 26.97 23.60
C LEU A 91 -8.62 25.80 22.68
N LEU A 92 -7.35 25.74 22.24
CA LEU A 92 -6.83 24.65 21.42
C LEU A 92 -6.96 23.31 22.13
N GLN A 93 -6.58 23.22 23.41
CA GLN A 93 -6.68 21.99 24.18
C GLN A 93 -8.13 21.54 24.37
N SER A 94 -9.03 22.48 24.69
CA SER A 94 -10.46 22.21 24.86
C SER A 94 -11.07 21.63 23.58
N VAL A 95 -10.81 22.26 22.43
CA VAL A 95 -11.36 21.79 21.14
C VAL A 95 -10.63 20.54 20.63
N ALA A 96 -9.33 20.39 20.87
CA ALA A 96 -8.58 19.18 20.55
C ALA A 96 -9.17 17.95 21.27
N SER A 97 -9.51 18.10 22.56
CA SER A 97 -10.11 17.03 23.34
C SER A 97 -11.46 16.57 22.78
N LYS A 98 -12.31 17.52 22.31
CA LYS A 98 -13.58 17.22 21.64
C LYS A 98 -13.39 16.32 20.41
N TYR A 99 -12.31 16.52 19.67
CA TYR A 99 -11.99 15.79 18.44
C TYR A 99 -11.12 14.55 18.66
N GLY A 100 -10.75 14.23 19.90
CA GLY A 100 -9.85 13.12 20.24
C GLY A 100 -8.43 13.29 19.71
N ILE A 101 -7.96 14.54 19.57
CA ILE A 101 -6.61 14.87 19.11
C ILE A 101 -5.65 14.77 20.30
N ALA A 102 -4.50 14.13 20.11
CA ALA A 102 -3.53 13.91 21.18
C ALA A 102 -2.89 15.23 21.65
N SER A 103 -2.73 15.37 22.97
CA SER A 103 -2.32 16.62 23.63
C SER A 103 -0.81 16.90 23.56
N ASP A 104 -0.02 15.92 23.13
CA ASP A 104 1.44 15.98 22.98
C ASP A 104 1.88 16.40 21.57
N LEU A 105 0.94 16.56 20.63
CA LEU A 105 1.24 16.99 19.27
C LEU A 105 1.75 18.44 19.24
N PRO A 106 2.66 18.78 18.30
CA PRO A 106 3.09 20.16 18.10
C PRO A 106 1.90 21.11 17.85
N PRO A 107 1.89 22.35 18.36
CA PRO A 107 0.73 23.25 18.28
C PRO A 107 0.16 23.46 16.87
N LEU A 108 1.02 23.59 15.86
CA LEU A 108 0.59 23.75 14.46
C LEU A 108 -0.06 22.47 13.91
N THR A 109 0.39 21.29 14.35
CA THR A 109 -0.22 19.99 14.01
C THR A 109 -1.61 19.90 14.63
N VAL A 110 -1.76 20.31 15.89
CA VAL A 110 -3.07 20.37 16.56
C VAL A 110 -4.03 21.28 15.80
N CYS A 111 -3.58 22.47 15.40
CA CYS A 111 -4.40 23.41 14.64
C CYS A 111 -4.88 22.82 13.30
N ARG A 112 -3.99 22.09 12.59
CA ARG A 112 -4.34 21.39 11.34
C ARG A 112 -5.41 20.34 11.55
N GLU A 113 -5.22 19.47 12.53
CA GLU A 113 -6.16 18.38 12.81
C GLU A 113 -7.53 18.91 13.24
N ILE A 114 -7.56 20.00 14.02
CA ILE A 114 -8.80 20.70 14.40
C ILE A 114 -9.51 21.24 13.15
N LEU A 115 -8.78 21.89 12.24
CA LEU A 115 -9.32 22.46 11.01
C LEU A 115 -9.91 21.36 10.10
N LEU A 116 -9.19 20.27 9.88
CA LEU A 116 -9.66 19.13 9.09
C LEU A 116 -10.90 18.46 9.68
N LYS A 117 -10.87 18.12 10.98
CA LYS A 117 -12.01 17.47 11.65
C LYS A 117 -13.21 18.40 11.77
N GLY A 118 -12.98 19.69 12.02
CA GLY A 118 -14.01 20.71 12.10
C GLY A 118 -14.73 20.95 10.76
N VAL A 119 -13.98 21.09 9.67
CA VAL A 119 -14.56 21.23 8.31
C VAL A 119 -15.33 19.97 7.91
N THR A 120 -14.79 18.79 8.21
CA THR A 120 -15.47 17.51 7.99
C THR A 120 -16.81 17.45 8.72
N GLU A 121 -16.84 17.88 9.98
CA GLU A 121 -18.07 17.91 10.78
C GLU A 121 -19.10 18.90 10.20
N LEU A 122 -18.66 20.09 9.75
CA LEU A 122 -19.54 21.08 9.13
C LEU A 122 -20.14 20.58 7.80
N ILE A 123 -19.34 19.91 6.97
CA ILE A 123 -19.84 19.33 5.70
C ILE A 123 -20.84 18.21 5.99
N LYS A 124 -20.60 17.35 6.98
CA LYS A 124 -21.58 16.33 7.40
C LYS A 124 -22.90 16.97 7.79
N GLN A 125 -22.86 18.01 8.60
CA GLN A 125 -24.05 18.73 9.05
C GLN A 125 -24.79 19.38 7.88
N TYR A 126 -24.06 20.00 6.95
CA TYR A 126 -24.65 20.57 5.73
C TYR A 126 -25.37 19.51 4.88
N LEU A 127 -24.70 18.38 4.60
CA LEU A 127 -25.28 17.29 3.80
C LEU A 127 -26.48 16.64 4.48
N GLN A 128 -26.45 16.47 5.81
CA GLN A 128 -27.58 15.98 6.59
C GLN A 128 -28.76 16.96 6.56
N ALA A 129 -28.50 18.26 6.70
CA ALA A 129 -29.54 19.27 6.62
C ALA A 129 -30.16 19.34 5.21
N TYR A 130 -29.35 19.19 4.17
CA TYR A 130 -29.82 19.12 2.77
C TYR A 130 -30.72 17.89 2.54
N ALA A 131 -30.32 16.72 3.05
CA ALA A 131 -31.09 15.48 2.94
C ALA A 131 -32.47 15.61 3.64
N ASN A 132 -32.52 16.28 4.79
CA ASN A 132 -33.74 16.47 5.58
C ASN A 132 -34.57 17.70 5.18
N ALA A 133 -34.11 18.50 4.22
CA ALA A 133 -34.79 19.71 3.78
C ALA A 133 -35.92 19.44 2.78
N ASP A 134 -36.98 20.24 2.88
CA ASP A 134 -38.06 20.29 1.88
C ASP A 134 -37.57 20.93 0.57
N GLU A 135 -38.33 20.79 -0.52
CA GLU A 135 -37.90 21.22 -1.86
C GLU A 135 -37.57 22.71 -1.96
N ILE A 136 -38.34 23.57 -1.28
CA ILE A 136 -38.08 25.02 -1.22
C ILE A 136 -36.72 25.30 -0.55
N LYS A 137 -36.45 24.63 0.57
CA LYS A 137 -35.21 24.79 1.34
C LYS A 137 -34.01 24.24 0.57
N ARG A 138 -34.16 23.12 -0.14
CA ARG A 138 -33.09 22.58 -1.01
C ARG A 138 -32.72 23.56 -2.12
N ARG A 139 -33.71 24.18 -2.77
CA ARG A 139 -33.48 25.21 -3.80
C ARG A 139 -32.75 26.43 -3.25
N GLU A 140 -33.09 26.86 -2.03
CA GLU A 140 -32.39 27.95 -1.35
C GLU A 140 -30.93 27.60 -1.05
N MET A 141 -30.69 26.41 -0.49
CA MET A 141 -29.34 25.89 -0.22
C MET A 141 -28.51 25.74 -1.50
N ASP A 142 -29.13 25.32 -2.61
CA ASP A 142 -28.50 25.21 -3.92
C ASP A 142 -28.13 26.58 -4.50
N ALA A 143 -29.02 27.57 -4.37
CA ALA A 143 -28.77 28.93 -4.82
C ALA A 143 -27.60 29.57 -4.06
N GLN A 144 -27.54 29.37 -2.74
CA GLN A 144 -26.46 29.88 -1.90
C GLN A 144 -25.13 29.22 -2.23
N LEU A 145 -25.14 27.91 -2.47
CA LEU A 145 -23.94 27.17 -2.84
C LEU A 145 -23.46 27.57 -4.25
N GLN A 146 -24.37 27.82 -5.18
CA GLN A 146 -24.07 28.38 -6.50
C GLN A 146 -23.53 29.82 -6.45
N GLN A 147 -23.99 30.63 -5.50
CA GLN A 147 -23.46 31.97 -5.24
C GLN A 147 -22.04 31.91 -4.66
N GLY A 148 -21.80 31.01 -3.70
CA GLY A 148 -20.47 30.77 -3.14
C GLY A 148 -19.48 30.25 -4.18
N LEU A 149 -19.94 29.45 -5.15
CA LEU A 149 -19.11 29.04 -6.29
C LEU A 149 -18.66 30.24 -7.14
N ARG A 150 -19.52 31.24 -7.36
CA ARG A 150 -19.20 32.42 -8.18
C ARG A 150 -18.18 33.34 -7.53
N SER A 151 -17.95 33.24 -6.22
CA SER A 151 -16.93 34.03 -5.50
C SER A 151 -15.55 33.36 -5.48
N LEU A 152 -15.39 32.20 -6.11
CA LEU A 152 -14.11 31.47 -6.18
C LEU A 152 -13.24 31.98 -7.34
N SER A 153 -11.91 31.85 -7.19
CA SER A 153 -10.97 32.20 -8.25
C SER A 153 -11.06 31.23 -9.45
N PRO A 154 -10.66 31.65 -10.66
CA PRO A 154 -10.67 30.79 -11.85
C PRO A 154 -9.87 29.48 -11.67
N GLU A 155 -8.75 29.54 -10.95
CA GLU A 155 -7.91 28.37 -10.65
C GLU A 155 -8.65 27.38 -9.75
N MET A 156 -9.42 27.89 -8.77
CA MET A 156 -10.23 27.07 -7.87
C MET A 156 -11.38 26.38 -8.61
N LEU A 157 -12.00 27.09 -9.54
CA LEU A 157 -13.09 26.57 -10.37
C LEU A 157 -12.61 25.48 -11.33
N GLN A 158 -11.45 25.64 -11.98
CA GLN A 158 -10.96 24.64 -12.92
C GLN A 158 -10.67 23.30 -12.22
N GLN A 159 -10.13 23.32 -11.01
CA GLN A 159 -9.77 22.08 -10.31
C GLN A 159 -10.95 21.38 -9.66
N LEU A 160 -11.97 22.13 -9.22
CA LEU A 160 -13.23 21.52 -8.83
C LEU A 160 -13.89 20.77 -9.98
N ARG A 161 -13.75 21.25 -11.23
CA ARG A 161 -14.26 20.54 -12.42
C ARG A 161 -13.53 19.22 -12.61
N ASP A 162 -12.21 19.25 -12.50
CA ASP A 162 -11.37 18.06 -12.62
C ASP A 162 -11.71 17.02 -11.54
N MET A 163 -12.01 17.46 -10.32
CA MET A 163 -12.36 16.58 -9.19
C MET A 163 -13.79 16.06 -9.23
N ALA A 164 -14.73 16.89 -9.69
CA ALA A 164 -16.12 16.49 -9.87
C ALA A 164 -16.33 15.68 -11.17
N GLY A 165 -15.32 15.60 -12.04
CA GLY A 165 -15.45 14.97 -13.37
C GLY A 165 -16.49 15.66 -14.25
N ALA A 166 -16.77 16.95 -14.03
CA ALA A 166 -17.88 17.66 -14.63
C ALA A 166 -17.41 18.89 -15.44
N GLU A 167 -17.86 19.02 -16.69
CA GLU A 167 -17.54 20.17 -17.55
C GLU A 167 -18.14 21.49 -17.05
N HIS A 168 -19.21 21.42 -16.24
CA HIS A 168 -19.88 22.56 -15.64
C HIS A 168 -20.02 22.39 -14.13
N LEU A 169 -19.62 23.41 -13.37
CA LEU A 169 -19.76 23.42 -11.91
C LEU A 169 -21.17 23.86 -11.51
N THR A 170 -21.90 22.91 -10.93
CA THR A 170 -23.21 23.13 -10.33
C THR A 170 -23.15 22.89 -8.83
N ALA A 171 -24.19 23.31 -8.10
CA ALA A 171 -24.35 22.97 -6.69
C ALA A 171 -24.34 21.45 -6.44
N GLU A 172 -24.80 20.65 -7.40
CA GLU A 172 -24.76 19.18 -7.34
C GLU A 172 -23.32 18.65 -7.41
N SER A 173 -22.50 19.16 -8.33
CA SER A 173 -21.09 18.78 -8.46
C SER A 173 -20.30 19.04 -7.18
N VAL A 174 -20.57 20.17 -6.48
CA VAL A 174 -19.92 20.47 -5.19
C VAL A 174 -20.42 19.57 -4.08
N ARG A 175 -21.72 19.22 -4.05
CA ARG A 175 -22.23 18.25 -3.08
C ARG A 175 -21.62 16.88 -3.29
N GLU A 176 -21.39 16.45 -4.53
CA GLU A 176 -20.70 15.20 -4.83
C GLU A 176 -19.25 15.23 -4.35
N VAL A 177 -18.53 16.35 -4.54
CA VAL A 177 -17.20 16.57 -3.96
C VAL A 177 -17.23 16.55 -2.43
N MET A 178 -18.23 17.18 -1.79
CA MET A 178 -18.46 17.14 -0.34
C MET A 178 -18.73 15.71 0.16
N GLN A 179 -19.60 14.97 -0.52
CA GLN A 179 -19.92 13.58 -0.19
C GLN A 179 -18.68 12.70 -0.34
N THR A 180 -17.90 12.91 -1.41
CA THR A 180 -16.63 12.22 -1.65
C THR A 180 -15.60 12.60 -0.59
N PHE A 181 -15.57 13.85 -0.13
CA PHE A 181 -14.71 14.29 0.98
C PHE A 181 -15.11 13.61 2.31
N ILE A 182 -16.41 13.48 2.60
CA ILE A 182 -16.91 12.81 3.82
C ILE A 182 -16.76 11.29 3.78
N ALA A 183 -17.20 10.65 2.70
CA ALA A 183 -16.93 9.24 2.42
C ALA A 183 -15.42 8.98 2.37
N GLY A 184 -14.69 10.05 2.05
CA GLY A 184 -13.26 10.20 2.02
C GLY A 184 -12.56 10.43 3.36
N GLY A 185 -13.26 10.37 4.50
CA GLY A 185 -12.66 10.63 5.81
C GLY A 185 -12.11 12.05 6.02
N GLY A 186 -12.47 13.01 5.16
CA GLY A 186 -11.96 14.38 5.16
C GLY A 186 -10.57 14.54 4.54
N THR A 187 -9.99 13.45 4.00
CA THR A 187 -8.58 13.42 3.55
C THR A 187 -8.32 12.60 2.28
N LEU A 188 -9.29 11.86 1.74
CA LEU A 188 -9.03 10.94 0.63
C LEU A 188 -8.75 11.59 -0.74
N LEU A 189 -8.92 12.90 -0.86
CA LEU A 189 -8.46 13.65 -2.03
C LEU A 189 -6.99 14.07 -1.92
N PHE A 190 -6.35 13.88 -0.75
CA PHE A 190 -4.97 14.33 -0.49
C PHE A 190 -3.89 13.40 -1.03
N VAL A 191 -4.22 12.16 -1.40
CA VAL A 191 -3.18 11.16 -1.71
C VAL A 191 -3.08 10.80 -3.19
N ASN A 192 -4.13 11.05 -4.01
CA ASN A 192 -4.14 10.56 -5.40
C ASN A 192 -4.15 11.63 -6.49
N SER A 193 -4.13 12.91 -6.14
CA SER A 193 -3.92 13.98 -7.12
C SER A 193 -2.91 14.95 -6.56
N LEU A 194 -1.71 14.94 -7.16
CA LEU A 194 -0.75 16.05 -7.26
C LEU A 194 -1.17 17.24 -6.39
N GLY A 195 -0.61 17.36 -5.17
CA GLY A 195 -1.18 17.98 -3.96
C GLY A 195 -1.60 19.46 -3.97
N PHE A 196 -2.00 20.03 -5.11
CA PHE A 196 -2.62 21.33 -5.25
C PHE A 196 -4.16 21.23 -5.32
N SER A 197 -4.72 20.17 -5.91
CA SER A 197 -6.19 19.95 -5.97
C SER A 197 -6.81 19.63 -4.61
N ALA A 198 -6.10 18.93 -3.71
CA ALA A 198 -6.55 18.69 -2.35
C ALA A 198 -6.55 19.98 -1.50
N TYR A 199 -5.52 20.81 -1.71
CA TYR A 199 -5.40 22.15 -1.16
C TYR A 199 -6.54 23.05 -1.63
N ILE A 200 -6.87 23.03 -2.92
CA ILE A 200 -7.97 23.82 -3.49
C ILE A 200 -9.33 23.25 -3.11
N ALA A 201 -9.56 21.94 -3.11
CA ALA A 201 -10.83 21.37 -2.65
C ALA A 201 -11.08 21.65 -1.18
N LEU A 202 -10.07 21.55 -0.32
CA LEU A 202 -10.22 21.97 1.06
C LEU A 202 -10.43 23.49 1.14
N SER A 203 -9.71 24.31 0.37
CA SER A 203 -9.92 25.76 0.31
C SER A 203 -11.32 26.14 -0.16
N VAL A 204 -11.85 25.44 -1.17
CA VAL A 204 -13.20 25.60 -1.71
C VAL A 204 -14.22 25.11 -0.72
N LEU A 205 -14.02 23.96 -0.09
CA LEU A 205 -14.94 23.42 0.90
C LEU A 205 -14.96 24.30 2.13
N ILE A 206 -13.81 24.80 2.58
CA ILE A 206 -13.68 25.81 3.62
C ILE A 206 -14.38 27.09 3.20
N HIS A 207 -14.06 27.66 2.03
CA HIS A 207 -14.63 28.93 1.59
C HIS A 207 -16.13 28.80 1.32
N THR A 208 -16.57 27.70 0.73
CA THR A 208 -17.99 27.42 0.44
C THR A 208 -18.71 27.13 1.75
N VAL A 209 -18.23 26.26 2.62
CA VAL A 209 -18.84 26.08 3.95
C VAL A 209 -18.82 27.39 4.73
N PHE A 210 -17.78 28.20 4.67
CA PHE A 210 -17.68 29.42 5.45
C PHE A 210 -18.54 30.56 4.87
N THR A 211 -18.45 30.86 3.59
CA THR A 211 -19.29 31.85 2.89
C THR A 211 -20.76 31.42 2.85
N THR A 212 -21.04 30.13 2.68
CA THR A 212 -22.43 29.62 2.61
C THR A 212 -22.99 29.34 4.00
N VAL A 213 -22.30 28.66 4.92
CA VAL A 213 -22.77 28.27 6.27
C VAL A 213 -22.63 29.38 7.32
N LEU A 214 -21.64 30.29 7.20
CA LEU A 214 -21.43 31.40 8.15
C LEU A 214 -21.71 32.78 7.55
N GLY A 215 -21.28 33.06 6.31
CA GLY A 215 -21.34 34.39 5.70
C GLY A 215 -22.69 34.81 5.10
N ILE A 216 -23.57 33.85 4.76
CA ILE A 216 -24.92 34.14 4.23
C ILE A 216 -26.01 33.36 5.00
N THR A 217 -25.67 32.24 5.65
CA THR A 217 -26.61 31.42 6.44
C THR A 217 -26.32 31.28 7.93
N LEU A 218 -25.79 32.32 8.57
CA LEU A 218 -25.97 32.39 10.02
C LEU A 218 -27.44 32.33 10.48
N PRO A 219 -28.46 32.67 9.66
CA PRO A 219 -29.82 32.19 9.93
C PRO A 219 -29.93 30.65 9.98
N PHE A 220 -29.38 29.89 9.02
CA PHE A 220 -29.56 28.44 8.91
C PHE A 220 -28.74 27.62 9.93
N GLY A 221 -27.50 28.01 10.23
CA GLY A 221 -26.70 27.39 11.31
C GLY A 221 -27.34 27.61 12.68
N VAL A 222 -27.86 28.82 12.91
CA VAL A 222 -28.71 29.15 14.06
C VAL A 222 -29.98 28.30 14.05
N TYR A 223 -30.67 28.19 12.92
CA TYR A 223 -31.89 27.41 12.81
C TYR A 223 -31.67 25.90 12.98
N THR A 224 -30.52 25.36 12.62
CA THR A 224 -30.24 23.92 12.70
C THR A 224 -29.62 23.53 14.05
N ALA A 225 -28.79 24.40 14.64
CA ALA A 225 -28.36 24.27 16.03
C ALA A 225 -29.53 24.49 16.98
N ALA A 226 -30.35 25.53 16.75
CA ALA A 226 -31.61 25.74 17.45
C ALA A 226 -32.59 24.61 17.17
N SER A 227 -32.71 24.06 15.96
CA SER A 227 -33.58 22.89 15.70
C SER A 227 -33.03 21.58 16.28
N SER A 228 -31.73 21.44 16.50
CA SER A 228 -31.14 20.28 17.21
C SER A 228 -31.36 20.40 18.71
N VAL A 229 -31.30 21.63 19.25
CA VAL A 229 -31.73 21.95 20.61
C VAL A 229 -33.24 21.76 20.75
N LEU A 230 -34.03 22.19 19.76
CA LEU A 230 -35.49 22.14 19.78
C LEU A 230 -36.04 20.73 19.51
N SER A 231 -35.49 19.94 18.59
CA SER A 231 -35.94 18.55 18.32
C SER A 231 -35.68 17.63 19.51
N VAL A 232 -34.69 17.97 20.33
CA VAL A 232 -34.38 17.30 21.59
C VAL A 232 -35.29 17.80 22.73
N LEU A 233 -35.73 19.06 22.70
CA LEU A 233 -36.72 19.62 23.62
C LEU A 233 -38.16 19.20 23.30
N THR A 234 -38.48 18.87 22.04
CA THR A 234 -39.84 18.56 21.57
C THR A 234 -40.05 17.09 21.16
N GLY A 235 -39.00 16.28 21.09
CA GLY A 235 -39.08 14.86 20.72
C GLY A 235 -39.65 13.95 21.84
N PRO A 236 -40.18 12.75 21.52
CA PRO A 236 -40.89 11.88 22.47
C PRO A 236 -40.06 11.45 23.70
N VAL A 237 -38.73 11.39 23.55
CA VAL A 237 -37.78 11.06 24.64
C VAL A 237 -37.60 12.25 25.61
N GLY A 238 -37.84 13.49 25.18
CA GLY A 238 -37.73 14.70 26.00
C GLY A 238 -38.88 14.86 27.01
N TRP A 239 -40.06 14.34 26.69
CA TRP A 239 -41.23 14.36 27.57
C TRP A 239 -41.14 13.34 28.71
N LEU A 240 -40.51 12.18 28.45
CA LEU A 240 -40.34 11.11 29.44
C LEU A 240 -39.27 11.42 30.51
N ALA A 241 -38.40 12.42 30.28
CA ALA A 241 -37.33 12.82 31.20
C ALA A 241 -37.67 14.04 32.08
N LEU A 242 -38.86 14.63 31.93
CA LEU A 242 -39.27 15.87 32.62
C LEU A 242 -39.54 15.71 34.12
N ALA A 243 -39.62 14.48 34.65
CA ALA A 243 -40.05 14.25 36.04
C ALA A 243 -38.92 14.18 37.08
N SER A 244 -37.62 14.08 36.70
CA SER A 244 -36.58 13.84 37.72
C SER A 244 -35.15 14.33 37.45
N LEU A 245 -34.84 15.03 36.35
CA LEU A 245 -33.44 15.23 35.95
C LEU A 245 -33.08 16.62 35.37
N VAL A 246 -33.80 17.68 35.75
CA VAL A 246 -33.58 19.03 35.19
C VAL A 246 -32.17 19.59 35.50
N VAL A 247 -31.57 19.25 36.65
CA VAL A 247 -30.26 19.78 37.06
C VAL A 247 -29.09 19.08 36.35
N SER A 248 -29.06 17.73 36.32
CA SER A 248 -27.95 17.01 35.68
C SER A 248 -28.02 17.05 34.15
N TRP A 249 -29.21 17.24 33.56
CA TRP A 249 -29.41 17.37 32.11
C TRP A 249 -28.95 18.73 31.55
N SER A 250 -29.20 19.81 32.29
CA SER A 250 -28.76 21.17 31.95
C SER A 250 -27.23 21.30 31.98
N ALA A 251 -26.57 20.62 32.92
CA ALA A 251 -25.11 20.62 33.05
C ALA A 251 -24.41 19.78 31.94
N PHE A 252 -24.97 18.62 31.56
CA PHE A 252 -24.34 17.75 30.56
C PHE A 252 -24.46 18.30 29.12
N LYS A 253 -25.63 18.86 28.77
CA LYS A 253 -25.89 19.40 27.42
C LYS A 253 -25.41 20.85 27.24
N GLY A 254 -25.35 21.63 28.32
CA GLY A 254 -24.68 22.93 28.33
C GLY A 254 -23.20 22.83 27.98
N ARG A 255 -22.51 21.78 28.46
CA ARG A 255 -21.11 21.51 28.07
C ARG A 255 -20.96 21.21 26.58
N GLN A 256 -21.86 20.42 26.00
CA GLN A 256 -21.82 20.09 24.56
C GLN A 256 -22.07 21.32 23.68
N LEU A 257 -23.05 22.15 24.04
CA LEU A 257 -23.33 23.42 23.36
C LEU A 257 -22.13 24.38 23.48
N ASN A 258 -21.56 24.48 24.69
CA ASN A 258 -20.38 25.31 24.93
C ASN A 258 -19.18 24.86 24.08
N GLN A 259 -18.93 23.54 24.00
CA GLN A 259 -17.88 22.97 23.15
C GLN A 259 -18.13 23.19 21.65
N GLN A 260 -19.39 23.20 21.20
CA GLN A 260 -19.73 23.55 19.81
C GLN A 260 -19.42 25.02 19.51
N LEU A 261 -19.84 25.93 20.39
CA LEU A 261 -19.59 27.36 20.26
C LEU A 261 -18.10 27.71 20.29
N LEU A 262 -17.34 27.12 21.23
CA LEU A 262 -15.88 27.27 21.29
C LEU A 262 -15.19 26.72 20.03
N SER A 263 -15.66 25.58 19.52
CA SER A 263 -15.15 25.02 18.27
C SER A 263 -15.46 25.92 17.07
N MET A 264 -16.63 26.56 17.01
CA MET A 264 -16.96 27.49 15.91
C MET A 264 -16.09 28.75 15.97
N ALA A 265 -15.92 29.33 17.16
CA ALA A 265 -15.05 30.48 17.35
C ALA A 265 -13.59 30.16 16.96
N LEU A 266 -13.08 29.01 17.41
CA LEU A 266 -11.73 28.56 17.07
C LEU A 266 -11.57 28.27 15.57
N LEU A 267 -12.53 27.58 14.95
CA LEU A 267 -12.47 27.27 13.51
C LEU A 267 -12.50 28.56 12.70
N THR A 268 -13.35 29.52 13.04
CA THR A 268 -13.42 30.85 12.39
C THR A 268 -12.08 31.57 12.47
N ALA A 269 -11.48 31.62 13.67
CA ALA A 269 -10.18 32.25 13.88
C ALA A 269 -9.04 31.51 13.14
N LEU A 270 -9.01 30.18 13.20
CA LEU A 270 -8.01 29.35 12.51
C LEU A 270 -8.09 29.49 11.00
N LEU A 271 -9.29 29.52 10.44
CA LEU A 271 -9.52 29.70 9.01
C LEU A 271 -9.04 31.07 8.54
N ARG A 272 -9.33 32.13 9.30
CA ARG A 272 -8.87 33.46 8.94
C ARG A 272 -7.35 33.60 9.06
N TRP A 273 -6.77 33.12 10.15
CA TRP A 273 -5.32 33.05 10.30
C TRP A 273 -4.64 32.30 9.14
N TRP A 274 -5.24 31.19 8.71
CA TRP A 274 -4.75 30.43 7.57
C TRP A 274 -4.87 31.18 6.23
N GLN A 275 -5.94 31.96 6.03
CA GLN A 275 -6.09 32.83 4.85
C GLN A 275 -5.09 34.01 4.87
N ASP A 276 -4.93 34.68 6.01
CA ASP A 276 -3.96 35.77 6.19
C ASP A 276 -2.53 35.30 5.88
N ALA A 277 -2.18 34.12 6.40
CA ALA A 277 -0.89 33.48 6.14
C ALA A 277 -0.67 33.13 4.66
N LYS A 278 -1.74 32.78 3.93
CA LYS A 278 -1.68 32.53 2.48
C LYS A 278 -1.43 33.83 1.71
N GLU A 279 -2.14 34.90 2.06
CA GLU A 279 -2.06 36.21 1.40
C GLU A 279 -0.71 36.91 1.66
N SER A 280 -0.09 36.66 2.82
CA SER A 280 1.22 37.21 3.19
C SER A 280 2.42 36.48 2.57
N GLY A 281 2.19 35.38 1.85
CA GLY A 281 3.26 34.55 1.28
C GLY A 281 4.07 33.78 2.32
N GLU A 282 3.56 33.65 3.56
CA GLU A 282 4.18 32.80 4.56
C GLU A 282 4.05 31.32 4.18
N ASP A 283 5.09 30.54 4.51
CA ASP A 283 5.21 29.12 4.21
C ASP A 283 4.30 28.23 5.09
N VAL A 284 3.14 28.76 5.49
CA VAL A 284 2.12 28.07 6.31
C VAL A 284 1.49 26.91 5.54
N GLN A 285 1.57 26.95 4.20
CA GLN A 285 1.24 25.82 3.33
C GLN A 285 2.03 24.56 3.70
N ASN A 286 3.30 24.69 4.15
CA ASN A 286 4.16 23.54 4.49
C ASN A 286 3.70 22.78 5.73
N VAL A 287 2.92 23.42 6.61
CA VAL A 287 2.61 22.90 7.95
C VAL A 287 1.12 22.60 8.15
N MET A 288 0.24 23.42 7.58
CA MET A 288 -1.22 23.27 7.70
C MET A 288 -1.80 22.24 6.73
N LEU A 289 -1.18 22.03 5.58
CA LEU A 289 -1.64 21.06 4.59
C LEU A 289 -0.47 20.19 4.17
N PRO A 290 -0.72 18.93 3.81
CA PRO A 290 0.28 18.14 3.10
C PRO A 290 0.77 18.96 1.91
N GLN A 291 2.06 19.25 1.86
CA GLN A 291 2.63 19.84 0.66
C GLN A 291 2.29 18.96 -0.56
N PRO A 292 1.88 19.56 -1.69
CA PRO A 292 2.19 18.97 -2.98
C PRO A 292 3.70 18.82 -3.00
N VAL A 293 4.19 17.62 -2.73
CA VAL A 293 5.54 17.31 -3.13
C VAL A 293 5.42 17.08 -4.64
N GLU A 294 5.51 18.16 -5.43
CA GLU A 294 5.35 18.14 -6.90
C GLU A 294 6.27 17.08 -7.54
N THR A 295 7.37 16.73 -6.89
CA THR A 295 8.32 15.70 -7.32
C THR A 295 7.95 14.27 -6.93
N LEU A 296 7.04 14.05 -5.96
CA LEU A 296 6.79 12.72 -5.38
C LEU A 296 5.97 11.80 -6.27
N PRO A 297 4.91 12.25 -6.97
CA PRO A 297 4.18 11.38 -7.91
C PRO A 297 5.05 10.93 -9.07
N ALA A 298 5.85 11.84 -9.63
CA ALA A 298 6.84 11.52 -10.66
C ALA A 298 7.92 10.56 -10.13
N GLN A 299 8.43 10.80 -8.92
CA GLN A 299 9.43 9.93 -8.29
C GLN A 299 8.85 8.54 -7.94
N ILE A 300 7.62 8.43 -7.44
CA ILE A 300 6.95 7.15 -7.15
C ILE A 300 6.68 6.40 -8.45
N GLN A 301 6.22 7.08 -9.50
CA GLN A 301 6.00 6.48 -10.81
C GLN A 301 7.33 6.03 -11.44
N GLN A 302 8.38 6.84 -11.31
CA GLN A 302 9.74 6.49 -11.73
C GLN A 302 10.25 5.27 -10.97
N GLN A 303 10.20 5.27 -9.64
CA GLN A 303 10.61 4.14 -8.80
C GLN A 303 9.80 2.88 -9.11
N THR A 304 8.50 3.00 -9.38
CA THR A 304 7.63 1.88 -9.77
C THR A 304 8.05 1.31 -11.13
N THR A 305 8.32 2.18 -12.10
CA THR A 305 8.79 1.78 -13.43
C THR A 305 10.17 1.12 -13.35
N GLN A 306 11.09 1.70 -12.57
CA GLN A 306 12.41 1.13 -12.32
C GLN A 306 12.31 -0.24 -11.63
N LEU A 307 11.42 -0.40 -10.64
CA LEU A 307 11.19 -1.68 -9.99
C LEU A 307 10.69 -2.74 -10.98
N GLN A 308 9.70 -2.40 -11.81
CA GLN A 308 9.19 -3.31 -12.84
C GLN A 308 10.28 -3.72 -13.85
N GLN A 309 11.12 -2.77 -14.29
CA GLN A 309 12.23 -3.04 -15.20
C GLN A 309 13.27 -3.97 -14.56
N LEU A 310 13.69 -3.69 -13.33
CA LEU A 310 14.66 -4.52 -12.61
C LEU A 310 14.10 -5.92 -12.30
N GLN A 311 12.82 -6.04 -11.94
CA GLN A 311 12.16 -7.33 -11.73
C GLN A 311 12.11 -8.17 -13.02
N ARG A 312 11.77 -7.55 -14.15
CA ARG A 312 11.81 -8.21 -15.47
C ARG A 312 13.22 -8.68 -15.80
N LYS A 313 14.22 -7.81 -15.63
CA LYS A 313 15.63 -8.14 -15.88
C LYS A 313 16.12 -9.28 -14.98
N HIS A 314 15.76 -9.26 -13.70
CA HIS A 314 16.07 -10.35 -12.77
C HIS A 314 15.44 -11.67 -13.25
N HIS A 315 14.17 -11.66 -13.63
CA HIS A 315 13.48 -12.86 -14.12
C HIS A 315 14.12 -13.41 -15.40
N GLU A 316 14.45 -12.53 -16.35
CA GLU A 316 15.11 -12.89 -17.60
C GLU A 316 16.49 -13.54 -17.36
N VAL A 317 17.35 -12.89 -16.58
CA VAL A 317 18.69 -13.42 -16.27
C VAL A 317 18.59 -14.75 -15.51
N SER A 318 17.67 -14.84 -14.55
CA SER A 318 17.42 -16.08 -13.80
C SER A 318 16.95 -17.23 -14.70
N HIS A 319 16.07 -16.93 -15.65
CA HIS A 319 15.60 -17.92 -16.63
C HIS A 319 16.75 -18.41 -17.53
N GLN A 320 17.53 -17.48 -18.09
CA GLN A 320 18.64 -17.82 -18.97
C GLN A 320 19.74 -18.62 -18.23
N LEU A 321 20.02 -18.32 -16.96
CA LEU A 321 20.91 -19.14 -16.13
C LEU A 321 20.41 -20.58 -15.99
N LYS A 322 19.11 -20.76 -15.79
CA LYS A 322 18.49 -22.08 -15.70
C LYS A 322 18.59 -22.85 -17.02
N GLU A 323 18.40 -22.18 -18.16
CA GLU A 323 18.58 -22.79 -19.48
C GLU A 323 20.02 -23.22 -19.73
N ILE A 324 20.99 -22.36 -19.40
CA ILE A 324 22.42 -22.70 -19.54
C ILE A 324 22.76 -23.91 -18.67
N GLN A 325 22.28 -23.95 -17.43
CA GLN A 325 22.50 -25.07 -16.53
C GLN A 325 21.94 -26.38 -17.12
N GLN A 326 20.71 -26.35 -17.65
CA GLN A 326 20.10 -27.50 -18.30
C GLN A 326 20.87 -27.96 -19.55
N ARG A 327 21.40 -27.02 -20.34
CA ARG A 327 22.24 -27.35 -21.52
C ARG A 327 23.54 -28.02 -21.12
N VAL A 328 24.24 -27.50 -20.11
CA VAL A 328 25.47 -28.10 -19.58
C VAL A 328 25.22 -29.52 -19.05
N GLU A 329 24.14 -29.71 -18.28
CA GLU A 329 23.74 -31.04 -17.79
C GLU A 329 23.32 -31.98 -18.92
N GLY A 330 22.74 -31.47 -20.00
CA GLY A 330 22.42 -32.22 -21.22
C GLY A 330 23.68 -32.72 -21.93
N LEU A 331 24.63 -31.83 -22.21
CA LEU A 331 25.90 -32.16 -22.86
C LEU A 331 26.69 -33.20 -22.06
N ARG A 332 26.82 -33.02 -20.74
CA ARG A 332 27.48 -33.99 -19.86
C ARG A 332 26.83 -35.37 -19.91
N ARG A 333 25.50 -35.45 -19.88
CA ARG A 333 24.78 -36.73 -19.96
C ARG A 333 24.97 -37.41 -21.31
N ASN A 334 24.99 -36.66 -22.41
CA ASN A 334 25.26 -37.22 -23.74
C ASN A 334 26.68 -37.79 -23.82
N LEU A 335 27.66 -37.06 -23.29
CA LEU A 335 29.05 -37.50 -23.24
C LEU A 335 29.21 -38.81 -22.46
N GLU A 336 28.60 -38.89 -21.27
CA GLU A 336 28.66 -40.09 -20.43
C GLU A 336 27.99 -41.30 -21.10
N ARG A 337 26.87 -41.11 -21.82
CA ARG A 337 26.22 -42.20 -22.56
C ARG A 337 27.11 -42.72 -23.68
N GLU A 338 27.79 -41.82 -24.40
CA GLU A 338 28.63 -42.23 -25.51
C GLU A 338 29.92 -42.90 -25.02
N LYS A 339 30.51 -42.41 -23.92
CA LYS A 339 31.60 -43.10 -23.22
C LYS A 339 31.25 -44.53 -22.86
N ALA A 340 30.06 -44.75 -22.29
CA ALA A 340 29.59 -46.08 -21.95
C ALA A 340 29.46 -46.99 -23.19
N ARG A 341 28.90 -46.46 -24.30
CA ARG A 341 28.78 -47.20 -25.56
C ARG A 341 30.12 -47.58 -26.15
N VAL A 342 31.09 -46.67 -26.17
CA VAL A 342 32.45 -46.95 -26.67
C VAL A 342 33.14 -47.95 -25.77
N HIS A 343 32.99 -47.85 -24.45
CA HIS A 343 33.53 -48.83 -23.51
C HIS A 343 33.00 -50.24 -23.78
N ASP A 344 31.69 -50.38 -24.00
CA ASP A 344 31.06 -51.66 -24.36
C ASP A 344 31.59 -52.21 -25.71
N ALA A 345 31.73 -51.35 -26.72
CA ALA A 345 32.26 -51.73 -28.03
C ALA A 345 33.72 -52.22 -27.95
N VAL A 346 34.56 -51.53 -27.18
CA VAL A 346 35.95 -51.93 -26.91
C VAL A 346 35.99 -53.27 -26.16
N GLY A 347 35.12 -53.46 -25.16
CA GLY A 347 34.99 -54.72 -24.44
C GLY A 347 34.60 -55.90 -25.35
N GLN A 348 33.63 -55.69 -26.26
CA GLN A 348 33.25 -56.69 -27.26
C GLN A 348 34.40 -57.01 -28.22
N SER A 349 35.11 -56.00 -28.71
CA SER A 349 36.29 -56.18 -29.57
C SER A 349 37.36 -57.04 -28.88
N GLN A 350 37.67 -56.75 -27.61
CA GLN A 350 38.63 -57.52 -26.83
C GLN A 350 38.17 -58.98 -26.67
N GLN A 351 36.89 -59.20 -26.36
CA GLN A 351 36.34 -60.55 -26.23
C GLN A 351 36.44 -61.36 -27.53
N HIS A 352 36.21 -60.72 -28.68
CA HIS A 352 36.35 -61.39 -29.98
C HIS A 352 37.81 -61.71 -30.32
N ARG A 353 38.74 -60.82 -29.96
CA ARG A 353 40.18 -61.06 -30.10
C ARG A 353 40.64 -62.25 -29.25
N ASP A 354 40.24 -62.28 -27.98
CA ASP A 354 40.58 -63.39 -27.08
C ASP A 354 40.04 -64.74 -27.59
N ARG A 355 38.83 -64.74 -28.19
CA ARG A 355 38.26 -65.94 -28.85
C ARG A 355 39.10 -66.38 -30.05
N ALA A 356 39.50 -65.45 -30.91
CA ALA A 356 40.36 -65.77 -32.06
C ALA A 356 41.71 -66.36 -31.61
N GLU A 357 42.30 -65.83 -30.55
CA GLU A 357 43.53 -66.36 -29.95
C GLU A 357 43.33 -67.78 -29.37
N GLN A 358 42.21 -68.05 -28.71
CA GLN A 358 41.88 -69.39 -28.21
C GLN A 358 41.77 -70.42 -29.35
N VAL A 359 41.07 -70.07 -30.44
CA VAL A 359 40.94 -70.96 -31.61
C VAL A 359 42.30 -71.16 -32.28
N HIS A 360 43.14 -70.13 -32.35
CA HIS A 360 44.50 -70.23 -32.89
C HIS A 360 45.41 -71.16 -32.05
N LEU A 361 45.31 -71.10 -30.72
CA LEU A 361 46.02 -72.03 -29.84
C LEU A 361 45.56 -73.48 -30.06
N ALA A 362 44.24 -73.69 -30.18
CA ALA A 362 43.67 -75.01 -30.51
C ALA A 362 44.16 -75.50 -31.88
N LEU A 363 44.18 -74.64 -32.89
CA LEU A 363 44.69 -74.94 -34.23
C LEU A 363 46.16 -75.37 -34.20
N ARG A 364 47.02 -74.64 -33.48
CA ARG A 364 48.45 -75.01 -33.32
C ARG A 364 48.62 -76.39 -32.71
N SER A 365 47.90 -76.68 -31.61
CA SER A 365 47.97 -77.99 -30.96
C SER A 365 47.44 -79.13 -31.84
N ALA A 366 46.38 -78.89 -32.62
CA ALA A 366 45.88 -79.85 -33.61
C ALA A 366 46.88 -80.10 -34.73
N ASN A 367 47.57 -79.05 -35.20
CA ASN A 367 48.59 -79.16 -36.25
C ASN A 367 49.82 -79.96 -35.78
N ASP A 368 50.24 -79.77 -34.54
CA ASP A 368 51.30 -80.57 -33.92
C ASP A 368 50.89 -82.05 -33.82
N LEU A 369 49.64 -82.33 -33.43
CA LEU A 369 49.10 -83.69 -33.37
C LEU A 369 49.07 -84.36 -34.74
N VAL A 370 48.56 -83.66 -35.78
CA VAL A 370 48.55 -84.15 -37.16
C VAL A 370 49.98 -84.42 -37.64
N SER A 371 50.93 -83.54 -37.33
CA SER A 371 52.34 -83.72 -37.70
C SER A 371 52.95 -84.97 -37.07
N ARG A 372 52.67 -85.22 -35.78
CA ARG A 372 53.11 -86.44 -35.08
C ARG A 372 52.45 -87.70 -35.64
N LEU A 373 51.15 -87.68 -35.90
CA LEU A 373 50.42 -88.81 -36.49
C LEU A 373 50.90 -89.12 -37.92
N ARG A 374 51.18 -88.10 -38.73
CA ARG A 374 51.79 -88.27 -40.06
C ARG A 374 53.15 -88.96 -39.99
N GLN A 375 54.00 -88.58 -39.04
CA GLN A 375 55.29 -89.24 -38.81
C GLN A 375 55.12 -90.70 -38.36
N ALA A 376 54.20 -90.97 -37.44
CA ALA A 376 53.93 -92.33 -36.96
C ALA A 376 53.38 -93.27 -38.06
N VAL A 377 52.44 -92.78 -38.87
CA VAL A 377 51.89 -93.52 -40.04
C VAL A 377 52.97 -93.79 -41.10
N ALA A 378 53.96 -92.90 -41.26
CA ALA A 378 55.07 -93.10 -42.19
C ALA A 378 56.10 -94.13 -41.70
N SER A 379 56.16 -94.40 -40.38
CA SER A 379 57.10 -95.36 -39.78
C SER A 379 56.58 -96.80 -39.62
N GLU A 380 55.28 -97.05 -39.80
CA GLU A 380 54.68 -98.39 -39.69
C GLU A 380 54.45 -99.06 -41.06
N GLU A 381 54.87 -100.33 -41.21
CA GLU A 381 54.63 -101.15 -42.41
C GLU A 381 53.15 -101.59 -42.51
N GLN A 382 52.42 -100.92 -43.41
CA GLN A 382 51.19 -101.31 -44.11
C GLN A 382 49.91 -101.80 -43.39
N GLU A 383 49.88 -102.21 -42.11
CA GLU A 383 48.68 -102.85 -41.51
C GLU A 383 47.87 -102.05 -40.47
N ASN A 384 48.28 -100.84 -40.07
CA ASN A 384 47.59 -100.12 -38.98
C ASN A 384 46.46 -99.19 -39.48
N GLU A 385 45.33 -99.80 -39.84
CA GLU A 385 44.13 -99.13 -40.34
C GLU A 385 43.53 -98.11 -39.34
N ILE A 386 43.72 -98.38 -38.04
CA ILE A 386 43.27 -97.51 -36.94
C ILE A 386 44.03 -96.17 -36.93
N LEU A 387 45.35 -96.19 -37.10
CA LEU A 387 46.17 -94.97 -37.15
C LEU A 387 45.85 -94.11 -38.38
N ARG A 388 45.53 -94.73 -39.53
CA ARG A 388 45.09 -94.00 -40.74
C ARG A 388 43.73 -93.32 -40.55
N MET A 389 42.78 -93.99 -39.90
CA MET A 389 41.50 -93.37 -39.54
C MET A 389 41.67 -92.21 -38.54
N GLN A 390 42.52 -92.37 -37.53
CA GLN A 390 42.83 -91.31 -36.56
C GLN A 390 43.49 -90.10 -37.24
N LEU A 391 44.41 -90.33 -38.19
CA LEU A 391 45.01 -89.28 -38.99
C LEU A 391 43.97 -88.57 -39.88
N ALA A 392 43.10 -89.31 -40.57
CA ALA A 392 42.06 -88.72 -41.41
C ALA A 392 41.09 -87.85 -40.58
N HIS A 393 40.65 -88.32 -39.42
CA HIS A 393 39.81 -87.57 -38.50
C HIS A 393 40.54 -86.33 -37.93
N ALA A 394 41.82 -86.43 -37.59
CA ALA A 394 42.62 -85.30 -37.11
C ALA A 394 42.83 -84.23 -38.20
N VAL A 395 43.05 -84.64 -39.45
CA VAL A 395 43.16 -83.73 -40.61
C VAL A 395 41.83 -83.02 -40.87
N GLN A 396 40.69 -83.74 -40.86
CA GLN A 396 39.37 -83.13 -41.02
C GLN A 396 39.07 -82.12 -39.90
N ARG A 397 39.42 -82.45 -38.65
CA ARG A 397 39.25 -81.53 -37.52
C ARG A 397 40.14 -80.29 -37.65
N LEU A 398 41.35 -80.44 -38.19
CA LEU A 398 42.26 -79.34 -38.46
C LEU A 398 41.69 -78.39 -39.53
N GLU A 399 41.21 -78.92 -40.66
CA GLU A 399 40.55 -78.11 -41.71
C GLU A 399 39.33 -77.34 -41.16
N GLN A 400 38.55 -77.97 -40.29
CA GLN A 400 37.42 -77.32 -39.62
C GLN A 400 37.90 -76.19 -38.68
N LEU A 401 38.94 -76.42 -37.89
CA LEU A 401 39.53 -75.40 -37.01
C LEU A 401 40.17 -74.25 -37.80
N GLU A 402 40.75 -74.50 -38.97
CA GLU A 402 41.26 -73.45 -39.87
C GLU A 402 40.13 -72.55 -40.36
N SER A 403 39.00 -73.13 -40.78
CA SER A 403 37.81 -72.37 -41.17
C SER A 403 37.22 -71.57 -40.00
N GLU A 404 37.11 -72.19 -38.81
CA GLU A 404 36.63 -71.52 -37.59
C GLU A 404 37.57 -70.36 -37.18
N TYR A 405 38.89 -70.54 -37.29
CA TYR A 405 39.87 -69.50 -36.99
C TYR A 405 39.76 -68.32 -37.95
N GLN A 406 39.68 -68.57 -39.27
CA GLN A 406 39.53 -67.51 -40.27
C GLN A 406 38.26 -66.69 -40.06
N ALA A 407 37.13 -67.34 -39.76
CA ALA A 407 35.88 -66.65 -39.45
C ALA A 407 35.98 -65.84 -38.15
N ALA A 408 36.62 -66.38 -37.11
CA ALA A 408 36.83 -65.67 -35.84
C ALA A 408 37.77 -64.47 -36.00
N LEU A 409 38.82 -64.59 -36.82
CA LEU A 409 39.78 -63.52 -37.08
C LEU A 409 39.13 -62.37 -37.85
N GLN A 410 38.39 -62.64 -38.92
CA GLN A 410 37.68 -61.61 -39.69
C GLN A 410 36.70 -60.82 -38.81
N LEU A 411 35.96 -61.52 -37.95
CA LEU A 411 35.01 -60.89 -37.05
C LEU A 411 35.70 -60.08 -35.95
N ALA A 412 36.86 -60.54 -35.45
CA ALA A 412 37.67 -59.77 -34.52
C ALA A 412 38.23 -58.48 -35.16
N GLU A 413 38.75 -58.56 -36.39
CA GLU A 413 39.26 -57.40 -37.14
C GLU A 413 38.15 -56.37 -37.46
N GLU A 414 36.94 -56.84 -37.82
CA GLU A 414 35.78 -55.97 -38.05
C GLU A 414 35.38 -55.23 -36.76
N MET A 415 35.35 -55.93 -35.62
CA MET A 415 35.01 -55.33 -34.34
C MET A 415 36.09 -54.37 -33.84
N GLU A 416 37.37 -54.67 -34.08
CA GLU A 416 38.49 -53.78 -33.75
C GLU A 416 38.41 -52.48 -34.56
N ARG A 417 38.12 -52.55 -35.86
CA ARG A 417 37.87 -51.34 -36.67
C ARG A 417 36.72 -50.51 -36.12
N LYS A 418 35.57 -51.13 -35.83
CA LYS A 418 34.41 -50.42 -35.26
C LYS A 418 34.74 -49.78 -33.91
N ALA A 419 35.53 -50.45 -33.06
CA ALA A 419 35.95 -49.92 -31.78
C ALA A 419 36.89 -48.71 -31.93
N VAL A 420 37.85 -48.77 -32.86
CA VAL A 420 38.76 -47.65 -33.16
C VAL A 420 37.99 -46.46 -33.72
N GLU A 421 37.10 -46.67 -34.69
CA GLU A 421 36.26 -45.61 -35.26
C GLU A 421 35.37 -44.95 -34.18
N ALA A 422 34.78 -45.75 -33.28
CA ALA A 422 33.98 -45.25 -32.18
C ALA A 422 34.81 -44.45 -31.16
N GLN A 423 36.05 -44.85 -30.88
CA GLN A 423 36.97 -44.10 -30.03
C GLN A 423 37.37 -42.75 -30.65
N GLU A 424 37.68 -42.71 -31.95
CA GLU A 424 38.01 -41.46 -32.65
C GLU A 424 36.84 -40.48 -32.65
N GLN A 425 35.61 -40.98 -32.86
CA GLN A 425 34.39 -40.16 -32.79
C GLN A 425 34.16 -39.62 -31.37
N LEU A 426 34.36 -40.45 -30.34
CA LEU A 426 34.26 -40.02 -28.96
C LEU A 426 35.28 -38.94 -28.62
N GLN A 427 36.52 -39.06 -29.08
CA GLN A 427 37.56 -38.05 -28.83
C GLN A 427 37.18 -36.69 -29.44
N LYS A 428 36.72 -36.68 -30.70
CA LYS A 428 36.22 -35.43 -31.33
C LYS A 428 35.03 -34.84 -30.58
N MET A 429 34.07 -35.68 -30.21
CA MET A 429 32.89 -35.24 -29.46
C MET A 429 33.25 -34.74 -28.05
N GLU A 430 34.26 -35.32 -27.40
CA GLU A 430 34.81 -34.86 -26.12
C GLU A 430 35.42 -33.48 -26.24
N GLU A 431 36.23 -33.24 -27.27
CA GLU A 431 36.85 -31.94 -27.53
C GLU A 431 35.78 -30.87 -27.79
N GLU A 432 34.84 -31.13 -28.69
CA GLU A 432 33.73 -30.23 -29.02
C GLU A 432 32.83 -29.95 -27.82
N SER A 433 32.42 -30.99 -27.09
CA SER A 433 31.54 -30.85 -25.92
C SER A 433 32.25 -30.14 -24.77
N SER A 434 33.53 -30.41 -24.55
CA SER A 434 34.32 -29.74 -23.50
C SER A 434 34.47 -28.26 -23.79
N GLU A 435 34.69 -27.89 -25.05
CA GLU A 435 34.77 -26.50 -25.47
C GLU A 435 33.43 -25.78 -25.32
N GLN A 436 32.33 -26.39 -25.75
CA GLN A 436 30.98 -25.85 -25.54
C GLN A 436 30.65 -25.68 -24.05
N ILE A 437 31.00 -26.66 -23.21
CA ILE A 437 30.80 -26.59 -21.77
C ILE A 437 31.61 -25.45 -21.16
N ARG A 438 32.88 -25.25 -21.57
CA ARG A 438 33.71 -24.13 -21.11
C ARG A 438 33.05 -22.78 -21.41
N GLN A 439 32.65 -22.56 -22.67
CA GLN A 439 32.01 -21.31 -23.10
C GLN A 439 30.68 -21.07 -22.36
N LEU A 440 29.88 -22.11 -22.15
CA LEU A 440 28.63 -22.01 -21.38
C LEU A 440 28.87 -21.69 -19.90
N ILE A 441 29.92 -22.25 -19.29
CA ILE A 441 30.28 -21.96 -17.89
C ILE A 441 30.79 -20.52 -17.74
N GLU A 442 31.60 -20.03 -18.67
CA GLU A 442 32.07 -18.64 -18.67
C GLU A 442 30.88 -17.67 -18.75
N LYS A 443 29.99 -17.89 -19.72
CA LYS A 443 28.75 -17.11 -19.84
C LYS A 443 27.87 -17.21 -18.59
N LYS A 444 27.78 -18.40 -17.98
CA LYS A 444 27.05 -18.59 -16.72
C LYS A 444 27.63 -17.71 -15.61
N ASN A 445 28.95 -17.71 -15.43
CA ASN A 445 29.62 -16.93 -14.39
C ASN A 445 29.38 -15.42 -14.59
N GLU A 446 29.49 -14.92 -15.83
CA GLU A 446 29.16 -13.53 -16.16
C GLU A 446 27.72 -13.16 -15.79
N MET A 447 26.77 -14.06 -16.10
CA MET A 447 25.36 -13.86 -15.80
C MET A 447 25.04 -13.95 -14.32
N GLU A 448 25.74 -14.78 -13.54
CA GLU A 448 25.63 -14.83 -12.09
C GLU A 448 26.09 -13.51 -11.44
N VAL A 449 27.18 -12.91 -11.94
CA VAL A 449 27.62 -11.57 -11.52
C VAL A 449 26.55 -10.54 -11.85
N ASN A 450 26.00 -10.55 -13.07
CA ASN A 450 24.92 -9.65 -13.46
C ASN A 450 23.66 -9.84 -12.61
N LEU A 451 23.28 -11.07 -12.27
CA LEU A 451 22.15 -11.36 -11.39
C LEU A 451 22.36 -10.76 -10.00
N LYS A 452 23.58 -10.89 -9.45
CA LYS A 452 23.94 -10.32 -8.15
C LYS A 452 23.79 -8.80 -8.16
N VAL A 453 24.29 -8.12 -9.21
CA VAL A 453 24.16 -6.67 -9.38
C VAL A 453 22.69 -6.26 -9.43
N VAL A 454 21.86 -6.92 -10.25
CA VAL A 454 20.43 -6.61 -10.35
C VAL A 454 19.71 -6.84 -9.02
N THR A 455 20.08 -7.89 -8.28
CA THR A 455 19.51 -8.18 -6.95
C THR A 455 19.85 -7.08 -5.95
N THR A 456 21.10 -6.62 -5.92
CA THR A 456 21.51 -5.49 -5.07
C THR A 456 20.75 -4.21 -5.42
N MET A 457 20.61 -3.88 -6.71
CA MET A 457 19.83 -2.72 -7.15
C MET A 457 18.35 -2.82 -6.75
N LEU A 458 17.76 -4.03 -6.81
CA LEU A 458 16.39 -4.27 -6.33
C LEU A 458 16.26 -4.01 -4.83
N ASP A 459 17.20 -4.51 -4.03
CA ASP A 459 17.16 -4.35 -2.58
C ASP A 459 17.35 -2.88 -2.16
N GLU A 460 18.28 -2.17 -2.79
CA GLU A 460 18.48 -0.73 -2.59
C GLU A 460 17.23 0.08 -2.94
N LEU A 461 16.62 -0.20 -4.10
CA LEU A 461 15.40 0.48 -4.53
C LEU A 461 14.23 0.19 -3.57
N LYS A 462 14.06 -1.06 -3.12
CA LYS A 462 13.05 -1.42 -2.12
C LYS A 462 13.29 -0.68 -0.80
N ALA A 463 14.53 -0.59 -0.33
CA ALA A 463 14.88 0.14 0.89
C ALA A 463 14.60 1.65 0.78
N GLN A 464 14.90 2.23 -0.39
CA GLN A 464 14.56 3.62 -0.68
C GLN A 464 13.03 3.82 -0.66
N ARG A 465 12.27 2.96 -1.32
CA ARG A 465 10.80 3.02 -1.32
C ARG A 465 10.21 2.89 0.08
N LYS A 466 10.74 2.00 0.95
CA LYS A 466 10.34 1.90 2.36
C LYS A 466 10.54 3.24 3.08
N THR A 467 11.73 3.83 2.93
CA THR A 467 12.11 5.09 3.59
C THR A 467 11.24 6.26 3.14
N ASP A 468 11.02 6.38 1.84
CA ASP A 468 10.18 7.44 1.25
C ASP A 468 8.71 7.29 1.69
N PHE A 469 8.21 6.04 1.73
CA PHE A 469 6.86 5.74 2.24
C PHE A 469 6.72 6.14 3.72
N THR A 470 7.63 5.68 4.58
CA THR A 470 7.59 6.00 6.02
C THR A 470 7.64 7.50 6.25
N ARG A 471 8.58 8.23 5.61
CA ARG A 471 8.69 9.69 5.74
C ARG A 471 7.42 10.42 5.31
N ARG A 472 6.77 9.96 4.23
CA ARG A 472 5.50 10.52 3.76
C ARG A 472 4.39 10.29 4.79
N PHE A 473 4.26 9.08 5.30
CA PHE A 473 3.15 8.70 6.18
C PHE A 473 3.33 9.21 7.63
N GLU A 474 4.55 9.27 8.17
CA GLU A 474 4.83 9.86 9.49
C GLU A 474 4.41 11.34 9.56
N ARG A 475 4.66 12.11 8.49
CA ARG A 475 4.27 13.53 8.42
C ARG A 475 2.75 13.72 8.38
N LEU A 476 2.06 12.83 7.65
CA LEU A 476 0.63 12.90 7.38
C LEU A 476 -0.21 12.34 8.54
N MET A 477 0.27 11.26 9.16
CA MET A 477 -0.51 10.41 10.05
C MET A 477 0.37 9.95 11.24
N PRO A 478 0.73 10.86 12.17
CA PRO A 478 1.69 10.56 13.24
C PRO A 478 1.23 9.45 14.20
N ASN A 479 -0.08 9.18 14.25
CA ASN A 479 -0.66 8.13 15.09
C ASN A 479 -0.70 6.75 14.39
N LEU A 480 -0.20 6.65 13.15
CA LEU A 480 -0.18 5.41 12.39
C LEU A 480 1.25 4.89 12.28
N LEU A 481 1.50 3.72 12.86
CA LEU A 481 2.81 3.06 12.89
C LEU A 481 2.82 1.89 11.91
N PHE A 482 4.00 1.52 11.41
CA PHE A 482 4.14 0.42 10.45
C PHE A 482 5.14 -0.62 10.93
N HIS A 483 4.71 -1.88 10.91
CA HIS A 483 5.59 -3.02 11.06
C HIS A 483 6.35 -3.27 9.75
N GLU A 484 7.57 -3.83 9.83
CA GLU A 484 8.44 -4.05 8.68
C GLU A 484 7.79 -4.90 7.57
N LYS A 485 6.98 -5.89 7.95
CA LYS A 485 6.23 -6.72 6.99
C LYS A 485 5.23 -5.90 6.16
N ALA A 486 4.59 -4.88 6.74
CA ALA A 486 3.72 -3.97 6.00
C ALA A 486 4.51 -3.04 5.08
N LEU A 487 5.64 -2.50 5.55
CA LEU A 487 6.54 -1.68 4.73
C LEU A 487 7.10 -2.45 3.54
N GLY A 488 7.44 -3.74 3.73
CA GLY A 488 7.86 -4.64 2.67
C GLY A 488 6.82 -4.75 1.56
N TRP A 489 5.54 -4.91 1.92
CA TRP A 489 4.45 -4.96 0.94
C TRP A 489 4.36 -3.67 0.09
N PHE A 490 4.44 -2.49 0.73
CA PHE A 490 4.42 -1.21 0.00
C PHE A 490 5.64 -1.04 -0.92
N ALA A 491 6.82 -1.46 -0.47
CA ALA A 491 8.04 -1.38 -1.26
C ALA A 491 8.04 -2.29 -2.49
N GLU A 492 7.27 -3.38 -2.45
CA GLU A 492 7.17 -4.37 -3.54
C GLU A 492 5.97 -4.14 -4.46
N GLN A 493 4.96 -3.40 -4.00
CA GLN A 493 3.76 -3.16 -4.79
C GLN A 493 4.05 -2.32 -6.04
N THR A 494 3.63 -2.83 -7.20
CA THR A 494 3.79 -2.18 -8.51
C THR A 494 2.45 -1.83 -9.15
N ASN A 495 1.34 -2.38 -8.65
CA ASN A 495 0.00 -1.99 -9.08
C ASN A 495 -0.40 -0.68 -8.40
N GLN A 496 -0.51 0.36 -9.20
CA GLN A 496 -0.86 1.70 -8.73
C GLN A 496 -2.26 1.71 -8.10
N GLU A 497 -3.29 1.17 -8.75
CA GLU A 497 -4.65 1.16 -8.21
C GLU A 497 -4.76 0.49 -6.84
N VAL A 498 -4.05 -0.64 -6.66
CA VAL A 498 -4.02 -1.37 -5.38
C VAL A 498 -3.28 -0.57 -4.31
N LEU A 499 -2.18 0.11 -4.67
CA LEU A 499 -1.46 0.99 -3.77
C LEU A 499 -2.34 2.17 -3.34
N LEU A 500 -3.01 2.84 -4.29
CA LEU A 500 -3.95 3.93 -4.01
C LEU A 500 -5.10 3.49 -3.10
N ALA A 501 -5.66 2.30 -3.32
CA ALA A 501 -6.71 1.73 -2.49
C ALA A 501 -6.23 1.38 -1.06
N ALA A 502 -4.99 0.89 -0.94
CA ALA A 502 -4.37 0.62 0.36
C ALA A 502 -4.16 1.92 1.14
N GLU A 503 -3.57 2.94 0.52
CA GLU A 503 -3.35 4.25 1.14
C GLU A 503 -4.66 4.90 1.55
N LYS A 504 -5.71 4.72 0.73
CA LYS A 504 -7.07 5.13 1.07
C LYS A 504 -7.56 4.49 2.36
N THR A 505 -7.37 3.19 2.49
CA THR A 505 -7.80 2.43 3.66
C THR A 505 -7.00 2.78 4.91
N LEU A 506 -5.71 3.11 4.76
CA LEU A 506 -4.87 3.58 5.87
C LEU A 506 -5.33 4.92 6.42
N LEU A 507 -5.76 5.84 5.55
CA LEU A 507 -6.36 7.10 5.97
C LEU A 507 -7.66 6.88 6.73
N ASP A 508 -8.52 5.98 6.24
CA ASP A 508 -9.74 5.61 6.96
C ASP A 508 -9.40 5.07 8.36
N ILE A 509 -8.42 4.18 8.47
CA ILE A 509 -7.93 3.67 9.76
C ILE A 509 -7.42 4.81 10.65
N HIS A 510 -6.66 5.76 10.12
CA HIS A 510 -6.14 6.89 10.88
C HIS A 510 -7.25 7.78 11.45
N TYR A 511 -8.16 8.25 10.59
CA TYR A 511 -9.14 9.30 10.91
C TYR A 511 -10.43 8.81 11.57
N SER A 512 -10.81 7.54 11.36
CA SER A 512 -12.07 7.03 11.89
C SER A 512 -11.98 6.65 13.37
N ALA A 513 -13.08 6.91 14.09
CA ALA A 513 -13.36 6.28 15.36
C ALA A 513 -13.87 4.84 15.13
N TYR A 514 -14.59 4.58 14.03
CA TYR A 514 -15.06 3.27 13.56
C TYR A 514 -15.57 3.44 12.10
N PRO A 515 -15.21 2.61 11.10
CA PRO A 515 -15.89 2.63 9.80
C PRO A 515 -17.30 2.05 9.90
N ALA A 516 -18.20 2.51 9.04
CA ALA A 516 -19.56 1.97 8.91
C ALA A 516 -19.49 0.49 8.47
N GLY A 517 -19.64 -0.43 9.43
CA GLY A 517 -19.50 -1.88 9.24
C GLY A 517 -18.61 -2.57 10.29
N GLY A 518 -17.82 -1.80 11.06
CA GLY A 518 -16.94 -2.31 12.11
C GLY A 518 -15.69 -3.01 11.58
N TRP A 519 -14.58 -2.90 12.29
CA TRP A 519 -13.41 -3.73 12.01
C TRP A 519 -13.64 -5.13 12.54
N LYS A 520 -13.23 -6.14 11.77
CA LYS A 520 -13.39 -7.52 12.22
C LYS A 520 -12.18 -7.90 13.06
N ARG A 521 -12.40 -8.29 14.31
CA ARG A 521 -11.34 -8.81 15.17
C ARG A 521 -10.97 -10.23 14.76
N ILE A 522 -9.67 -10.50 14.67
CA ILE A 522 -9.16 -11.85 14.42
C ILE A 522 -9.29 -12.67 15.70
N HIS A 523 -9.92 -13.84 15.58
CA HIS A 523 -10.14 -14.72 16.72
C HIS A 523 -8.80 -15.18 17.32
N GLY A 524 -8.66 -15.07 18.64
CA GLY A 524 -7.43 -15.44 19.36
C GLY A 524 -6.32 -14.38 19.34
N THR A 525 -6.55 -13.19 18.79
CA THR A 525 -5.57 -12.09 18.82
C THR A 525 -6.20 -10.74 19.24
N ARG A 526 -5.34 -9.73 19.43
CA ARG A 526 -5.74 -8.32 19.58
C ARG A 526 -5.83 -7.58 18.24
N CYS A 527 -5.60 -8.27 17.13
CA CYS A 527 -5.52 -7.68 15.81
C CYS A 527 -6.90 -7.55 15.17
N GLU A 528 -7.05 -6.50 14.38
CA GLU A 528 -8.22 -6.18 13.59
C GLU A 528 -7.90 -6.27 12.11
N GLU A 529 -8.91 -6.58 11.30
CA GLU A 529 -8.80 -6.64 9.85
C GLU A 529 -9.84 -5.74 9.18
N THR A 530 -9.44 -5.15 8.06
CA THR A 530 -10.33 -4.48 7.10
C THR A 530 -9.98 -4.90 5.67
N ARG A 531 -10.99 -4.89 4.78
CA ARG A 531 -10.85 -5.26 3.37
C ARG A 531 -10.70 -4.02 2.51
N PHE A 532 -9.94 -4.15 1.42
CA PHE A 532 -9.83 -3.14 0.38
C PHE A 532 -9.56 -3.80 -0.97
N ALA A 533 -9.81 -3.07 -2.07
CA ALA A 533 -9.55 -3.54 -3.44
C ALA A 533 -10.03 -4.99 -3.72
N GLY A 534 -11.24 -5.33 -3.27
CA GLY A 534 -11.84 -6.66 -3.41
C GLY A 534 -11.25 -7.71 -2.47
N ASP A 535 -10.08 -8.26 -2.84
CA ASP A 535 -9.46 -9.43 -2.22
C ASP A 535 -8.27 -9.10 -1.30
N TYR A 536 -7.94 -7.82 -1.11
CA TYR A 536 -6.86 -7.41 -0.21
C TYR A 536 -7.36 -7.09 1.20
N ARG A 537 -6.45 -7.24 2.18
CA ARG A 537 -6.72 -6.99 3.59
C ARG A 537 -5.57 -6.27 4.27
N ILE A 538 -5.91 -5.33 5.16
CA ILE A 538 -4.98 -4.69 6.08
C ILE A 538 -5.24 -5.25 7.47
N TYR A 539 -4.17 -5.66 8.14
CA TYR A 539 -4.17 -6.15 9.51
C TYR A 539 -3.46 -5.15 10.40
N PHE A 540 -4.09 -4.75 11.50
CA PHE A 540 -3.55 -3.74 12.40
C PHE A 540 -3.95 -3.98 13.85
N GLU A 541 -3.26 -3.32 14.77
CA GLU A 541 -3.55 -3.33 16.20
C GLU A 541 -3.79 -1.89 16.68
N VAL A 542 -4.71 -1.73 17.62
CA VAL A 542 -5.04 -0.43 18.22
C VAL A 542 -4.51 -0.40 19.66
N SER A 543 -3.68 0.60 19.96
CA SER A 543 -3.12 0.84 21.30
C SER A 543 -3.26 2.31 21.67
N GLY A 544 -4.30 2.63 22.45
CA GLY A 544 -4.64 4.02 22.78
C GLY A 544 -5.03 4.82 21.53
N SER A 545 -4.34 5.94 21.28
CA SER A 545 -4.49 6.75 20.07
C SER A 545 -3.73 6.20 18.86
N TYR A 546 -2.80 5.26 19.07
CA TYR A 546 -1.94 4.71 18.02
C TYR A 546 -2.54 3.48 17.36
N LYS A 547 -2.30 3.36 16.06
CA LYS A 547 -2.69 2.20 15.25
C LYS A 547 -1.48 1.67 14.51
N THR A 548 -1.12 0.42 14.75
CA THR A 548 0.06 -0.21 14.14
C THR A 548 -0.36 -1.14 13.03
N ILE A 549 0.00 -0.82 11.79
CA ILE A 549 -0.22 -1.66 10.62
C ILE A 549 0.79 -2.80 10.64
N LEU A 550 0.30 -4.03 10.84
CA LEU A 550 1.13 -5.21 11.04
C LEU A 550 1.54 -5.85 9.72
N THR A 551 0.57 -6.05 8.83
CA THR A 551 0.80 -6.64 7.51
C THR A 551 -0.37 -6.35 6.56
N ILE A 552 -0.11 -6.51 5.26
CA ILE A 552 -1.07 -6.32 4.18
C ILE A 552 -0.93 -7.55 3.28
N GLY A 553 -2.05 -8.17 2.95
CA GLY A 553 -2.06 -9.46 2.25
C GLY A 553 -3.20 -9.58 1.26
N HIS A 554 -2.97 -10.38 0.22
CA HIS A 554 -4.03 -10.81 -0.68
C HIS A 554 -4.77 -11.99 -0.04
N LYS A 555 -6.02 -12.24 -0.44
CA LYS A 555 -6.82 -13.39 0.04
C LYS A 555 -6.08 -14.74 -0.07
N ASN A 556 -5.21 -14.89 -1.07
CA ASN A 556 -4.42 -16.11 -1.28
C ASN A 556 -3.30 -16.28 -0.25
N THR A 557 -2.80 -15.21 0.36
CA THR A 557 -1.77 -15.25 1.42
C THR A 557 -2.37 -15.18 2.82
N GLN A 558 -3.69 -14.96 2.93
CA GLN A 558 -4.40 -14.74 4.19
C GLN A 558 -4.10 -15.82 5.24
N THR A 559 -4.08 -17.10 4.88
CA THR A 559 -3.80 -18.18 5.84
C THR A 559 -2.40 -18.04 6.46
N GLN A 560 -1.40 -17.72 5.64
CA GLN A 560 -0.03 -17.52 6.12
C GLN A 560 0.09 -16.27 6.99
N ASP A 561 -0.59 -15.19 6.60
CA ASP A 561 -0.62 -13.94 7.36
C ASP A 561 -1.29 -14.12 8.73
N ILE A 562 -2.41 -14.83 8.79
CA ILE A 562 -3.10 -15.15 10.06
C ILE A 562 -2.25 -16.07 10.94
N LEU A 563 -1.60 -17.09 10.36
CA LEU A 563 -0.71 -17.97 11.13
C LEU A 563 0.45 -17.19 11.74
N TRP A 564 1.05 -16.28 10.97
CA TRP A 564 2.10 -15.38 11.47
C TRP A 564 1.61 -14.48 12.61
N LEU A 565 0.40 -13.90 12.48
CA LEU A 565 -0.22 -13.09 13.53
C LEU A 565 -0.49 -13.91 14.79
N LEU A 566 -1.02 -15.13 14.65
CA LEU A 566 -1.30 -16.03 15.77
C LEU A 566 -0.02 -16.51 16.49
N GLN A 567 1.10 -16.66 15.79
CA GLN A 567 2.37 -17.01 16.44
C GLN A 567 2.93 -15.85 17.25
N ARG A 568 2.75 -14.62 16.78
CA ARG A 568 3.40 -13.43 17.34
C ARG A 568 2.56 -12.69 18.38
N TYR A 569 1.23 -12.76 18.28
CA TYR A 569 0.29 -11.94 19.07
C TYR A 569 -0.82 -12.78 19.74
N ARG A 570 -0.49 -14.00 20.18
CA ARG A 570 -1.39 -14.80 21.05
C ARG A 570 -1.74 -13.99 22.29
N ALA A 571 -3.04 -13.94 22.60
CA ALA A 571 -3.62 -13.18 23.70
C ALA A 571 -3.15 -13.65 25.08
#